data_AF-A0A412KX67-F1
#
_entry.id   AF-A0A412KX67-F1
#
_cell.length_a   1.000
_cell.length_b   1.000
_cell.length_c   1.000
_cell.angle_alpha   90.00
_cell.angle_beta   90.00
_cell.angle_gamma   90.00
#
_symmetry.space_group_name_H-M   'P 1'
#
loop_
_entity.id
_entity.type
_entity.pdbx_description
1 polymer ?
#
loop_
_entity_poly.entity_id
_entity_poly.type
_entity_poly.pdbx_seq_one_letter_code
_entity_poly.pdbx_strand_id
1 'polypeptide(L)'
;MILAIMMMMTTGFTRAGMPSDMHQVQVHVDGRTIEFNSIHRSPEYLIERAGVKLSAKDEYQLQKLDNKTTDITIYRAVPVTIEYAGQKKEVLTSKQTVRDALIEQGYQPEDVEAAPGLDTKIHANMDISLKDSAAKLQAMQREREEAQAQVETSRGLSRYSAVYTMEATAYLPWDGGGSGITASGLPAQYGVVAVDTDVIPLGTRLYIPGYGEAIAADTGGAIVGDRIDLCMEDYGAAMDFGRRDVTVYVLD
;
A
#
# COMPACT_ATOMS: atom_id res chain seq x y z
N MET A 1 -14.03 -20.37 8.56
CA MET A 1 -15.21 -20.63 9.42
C MET A 1 -15.48 -22.13 9.47
N ILE A 2 -15.09 -22.80 10.56
CA ILE A 2 -15.68 -24.07 10.95
C ILE A 2 -16.30 -23.81 12.31
N LEU A 3 -17.60 -23.56 12.30
CA LEU A 3 -18.44 -23.63 13.48
C LEU A 3 -18.36 -25.09 13.94
N ALA A 4 -17.49 -25.39 14.90
CA ALA A 4 -17.56 -26.66 15.58
C ALA A 4 -18.86 -26.62 16.38
N ILE A 5 -19.93 -27.15 15.78
CA ILE A 5 -21.19 -27.46 16.45
C ILE A 5 -20.82 -28.52 17.49
N MET A 6 -20.46 -28.05 18.68
CA MET A 6 -20.17 -28.87 19.83
C MET A 6 -21.46 -29.58 20.20
N MET A 7 -21.49 -30.91 20.03
CA MET A 7 -22.63 -31.76 20.36
C MET A 7 -23.07 -31.48 21.80
N MET A 8 -24.26 -30.89 21.95
CA MET A 8 -24.96 -30.77 23.22
C MET A 8 -25.31 -32.18 23.72
N MET A 9 -24.45 -32.75 24.55
CA MET A 9 -24.81 -33.87 25.41
C MET A 9 -25.68 -33.31 26.54
N THR A 10 -26.98 -33.16 26.28
CA THR A 10 -27.93 -32.78 27.32
C THR A 10 -28.06 -33.95 28.29
N THR A 11 -27.28 -33.95 29.38
CA THR A 11 -27.55 -34.87 30.48
C THR A 11 -28.91 -34.50 31.08
N GLY A 12 -29.91 -35.34 30.78
CA GLY A 12 -31.28 -35.17 31.22
C GLY A 12 -31.41 -35.24 32.74
N PHE A 13 -31.39 -34.08 33.39
CA PHE A 13 -31.97 -33.93 34.73
C PHE A 13 -33.47 -33.70 34.60
N THR A 14 -34.24 -34.55 35.27
CA THR A 14 -35.70 -34.61 35.20
C THR A 14 -36.35 -33.30 35.65
N ARG A 15 -37.25 -32.80 34.80
CA ARG A 15 -37.90 -31.46 34.79
C ARG A 15 -39.00 -31.25 35.84
N ALA A 16 -38.91 -31.86 37.02
CA ALA A 16 -39.91 -31.69 38.08
C ALA A 16 -39.34 -30.82 39.22
N GLY A 17 -39.55 -29.50 39.15
CA GLY A 17 -39.30 -28.59 40.29
C GLY A 17 -38.49 -27.31 40.06
N MET A 18 -38.16 -26.92 38.82
CA MET A 18 -37.44 -25.64 38.61
C MET A 18 -38.37 -24.43 38.66
N PRO A 19 -38.03 -23.37 39.43
CA PRO A 19 -38.74 -22.07 39.40
C PRO A 19 -38.82 -21.50 37.97
N SER A 20 -39.90 -20.78 37.63
CA SER A 20 -40.15 -20.23 36.28
C SER A 20 -39.05 -19.31 35.75
N ASP A 21 -38.32 -18.67 36.68
CA ASP A 21 -37.34 -17.63 36.36
C ASP A 21 -35.92 -18.21 36.24
N MET A 22 -35.77 -19.52 36.46
CA MET A 22 -34.50 -20.22 36.40
C MET A 22 -34.12 -20.55 34.96
N HIS A 23 -32.84 -20.44 34.65
CA HIS A 23 -32.26 -20.76 33.36
C HIS A 23 -30.95 -21.53 33.51
N GLN A 24 -30.65 -22.34 32.50
CA GLN A 24 -29.40 -23.07 32.39
C GLN A 24 -28.31 -22.14 31.87
N VAL A 25 -27.12 -22.25 32.44
CA VAL A 25 -25.95 -21.46 32.06
C VAL A 25 -24.85 -22.42 31.68
N GLN A 26 -24.23 -22.18 30.52
CA GLN A 26 -23.04 -22.88 30.06
C GLN A 26 -21.91 -21.88 29.92
N VAL A 27 -20.78 -22.15 30.58
CA VAL A 27 -19.58 -21.31 30.49
C VAL A 27 -18.46 -22.14 29.87
N HIS A 28 -18.01 -21.77 28.69
CA HIS A 28 -16.90 -22.40 27.97
C HIS A 28 -15.61 -21.64 28.23
N VAL A 29 -14.63 -22.30 28.83
CA VAL A 29 -13.34 -21.69 29.18
C VAL A 29 -12.26 -22.76 29.29
N ASP A 30 -11.04 -22.46 28.84
CA ASP A 30 -9.86 -23.33 28.98
C ASP A 30 -10.09 -24.78 28.48
N GLY A 31 -10.91 -24.93 27.42
CA GLY A 31 -11.27 -26.22 26.83
C GLY A 31 -12.29 -27.04 27.63
N ARG A 32 -12.95 -26.45 28.63
CA ARG A 32 -13.97 -27.10 29.46
C ARG A 32 -15.29 -26.34 29.41
N THR A 33 -16.39 -27.03 29.66
CA THR A 33 -17.73 -26.44 29.84
C THR A 33 -18.16 -26.60 31.30
N ILE A 34 -18.56 -25.50 31.93
CA ILE A 34 -19.10 -25.47 33.28
C ILE A 34 -20.60 -25.19 33.15
N GLU A 35 -21.43 -26.09 33.67
CA GLU A 35 -22.88 -25.98 33.59
C GLU A 35 -23.50 -25.80 34.98
N PHE A 36 -24.42 -24.84 35.11
CA PHE A 36 -25.21 -24.65 36.33
C PHE A 36 -26.53 -23.92 36.03
N ASN A 37 -27.46 -23.94 36.99
CA ASN A 37 -28.68 -23.17 36.90
C ASN A 37 -28.60 -21.88 37.70
N SER A 38 -29.22 -20.82 37.20
CA SER A 38 -29.25 -19.50 37.84
C SER A 38 -30.58 -18.79 37.63
N ILE A 39 -30.91 -17.84 38.50
CA ILE A 39 -31.95 -16.83 38.26
C ILE A 39 -31.34 -15.49 37.83
N HIS A 40 -30.03 -15.30 38.05
CA HIS A 40 -29.29 -14.10 37.69
C HIS A 40 -28.88 -14.12 36.22
N ARG A 41 -28.88 -12.96 35.56
CA ARG A 41 -28.60 -12.82 34.11
C ARG A 41 -27.34 -12.00 33.80
N SER A 42 -26.69 -11.41 34.80
CA SER A 42 -25.45 -10.65 34.63
C SER A 42 -24.31 -11.60 34.27
N PRO A 43 -23.62 -11.39 33.12
CA PRO A 43 -22.47 -12.20 32.74
C PRO A 43 -21.39 -12.23 33.82
N GLU A 44 -21.15 -11.09 34.48
CA GLU A 44 -20.12 -10.94 35.51
C GLU A 44 -20.38 -11.90 36.68
N TYR A 45 -21.61 -11.92 37.20
CA TYR A 45 -22.03 -12.84 38.25
C TYR A 45 -21.93 -14.30 37.80
N LEU A 46 -22.36 -14.60 36.57
CA LEU A 46 -22.37 -15.97 36.04
C LEU A 46 -20.95 -16.52 35.87
N ILE A 47 -20.03 -15.69 35.39
CA ILE A 47 -18.61 -16.03 35.24
C ILE A 47 -17.95 -16.23 36.60
N GLU A 48 -18.19 -15.35 37.56
CA GLU A 48 -17.67 -15.49 38.93
C GLU A 48 -18.21 -16.75 39.62
N ARG A 49 -19.51 -17.04 39.46
CA ARG A 49 -20.15 -18.25 39.98
C ARG A 49 -19.61 -19.53 39.36
N ALA A 50 -19.18 -19.47 38.09
CA ALA A 50 -18.46 -20.56 37.45
C ALA A 50 -17.03 -20.75 38.01
N GLY A 51 -16.59 -19.90 38.95
CA GLY A 51 -15.25 -19.92 39.53
C GLY A 51 -14.19 -19.33 38.60
N VAL A 52 -14.60 -18.59 37.57
CA VAL A 52 -13.70 -18.03 36.57
C VAL A 52 -13.40 -16.58 36.91
N LYS A 53 -12.12 -16.26 37.08
CA LYS A 53 -11.63 -14.89 37.20
C LYS A 53 -11.06 -14.45 35.85
N LEU A 54 -11.55 -13.35 35.30
CA LEU A 54 -11.03 -12.76 34.07
C LEU A 54 -9.77 -11.93 34.36
N SER A 55 -8.79 -12.04 33.47
CA SER A 55 -7.63 -11.15 33.43
C SER A 55 -7.95 -9.89 32.63
N ALA A 56 -7.09 -8.86 32.71
CA ALA A 56 -7.34 -7.54 32.13
C ALA A 56 -7.58 -7.52 30.61
N LYS A 57 -7.13 -8.54 29.88
CA LYS A 57 -7.32 -8.68 28.43
C LYS A 57 -8.16 -9.90 28.02
N ASP A 58 -8.68 -10.65 28.99
CA ASP A 58 -9.60 -11.75 28.65
C ASP A 58 -10.90 -11.14 28.11
N GLU A 59 -11.46 -11.74 27.07
CA GLU A 59 -12.75 -11.35 26.50
C GLU A 59 -13.77 -12.48 26.70
N TYR A 60 -15.05 -12.13 26.73
CA TYR A 60 -16.12 -13.12 26.70
C TYR A 60 -17.15 -12.75 25.64
N GLN A 61 -17.79 -13.77 25.08
CA GLN A 61 -18.94 -13.64 24.20
C GLN A 61 -20.15 -14.28 24.85
N LEU A 62 -21.21 -13.49 24.98
CA LEU A 62 -22.52 -13.95 25.43
C LEU A 62 -23.37 -14.32 24.22
N GLN A 63 -23.84 -15.56 24.16
CA GLN A 63 -24.84 -16.02 23.20
C GLN A 63 -26.14 -16.33 23.95
N LYS A 64 -27.22 -15.62 23.59
CA LYS A 64 -28.56 -15.93 24.09
C LYS A 64 -29.23 -16.88 23.11
N LEU A 65 -29.21 -18.17 23.40
CA LEU A 65 -29.88 -19.18 22.57
C LEU A 65 -31.41 -19.09 22.73
N ASP A 66 -31.90 -18.87 23.95
CA ASP A 66 -33.30 -18.64 24.28
C ASP A 66 -33.45 -17.96 25.66
N ASN A 67 -34.68 -17.78 26.15
CA ASN A 67 -34.92 -17.24 27.50
C ASN A 67 -34.53 -18.21 28.64
N LYS A 68 -34.18 -19.45 28.31
CA LYS A 68 -33.95 -20.55 29.26
C LYS A 68 -32.50 -21.01 29.30
N THR A 69 -31.65 -20.52 28.41
CA THR A 69 -30.25 -20.93 28.24
C THR A 69 -29.38 -19.71 27.98
N THR A 70 -28.31 -19.59 28.77
CA THR A 70 -27.29 -18.55 28.62
C THR A 70 -25.95 -19.22 28.33
N ASP A 71 -25.37 -18.94 27.16
CA ASP A 71 -24.07 -19.45 26.76
C ASP A 71 -23.02 -18.35 26.82
N ILE A 72 -21.91 -18.62 27.50
CA ILE A 72 -20.79 -17.69 27.67
C ILE A 72 -19.52 -18.39 27.21
N THR A 73 -18.87 -17.87 26.18
CA THR A 73 -17.54 -18.34 25.75
C THR A 73 -16.50 -17.34 26.20
N ILE A 74 -15.49 -17.80 26.94
CA ILE A 74 -14.39 -16.99 27.45
C ILE A 74 -13.14 -17.26 26.62
N TYR A 75 -12.53 -16.20 26.12
CA TYR A 75 -11.28 -16.21 25.36
C TYR A 75 -10.17 -15.61 26.22
N ARG A 76 -9.25 -16.47 26.66
CA ARG A 76 -8.08 -16.04 27.43
C ARG A 76 -7.12 -15.24 26.55
N ALA A 77 -6.61 -14.15 27.10
CA ALA A 77 -5.50 -13.46 26.49
C ALA A 77 -4.24 -14.32 26.59
N VAL A 78 -3.62 -14.59 25.45
CA VAL A 78 -2.37 -15.33 25.37
C VAL A 78 -1.25 -14.43 24.86
N PRO A 79 -0.01 -14.63 25.33
CA PRO A 79 1.14 -13.91 24.79
C PRO A 79 1.47 -14.40 23.39
N VAL A 80 1.73 -13.48 22.47
CA VAL A 80 2.26 -13.76 21.13
C VAL A 80 3.37 -12.75 20.81
N THR A 81 4.32 -13.15 20.00
CA THR A 81 5.41 -12.29 19.51
C THR A 81 5.10 -11.91 18.07
N ILE A 82 5.10 -10.61 17.76
CA ILE A 82 5.01 -10.12 16.39
C ILE A 82 6.38 -9.58 15.98
N GLU A 83 6.94 -10.12 14.91
CA GLU A 83 8.18 -9.64 14.30
C GLU A 83 7.88 -8.95 12.97
N TYR A 84 8.23 -7.67 12.84
CA TYR A 84 8.08 -6.90 11.61
C TYR A 84 9.29 -6.02 11.37
N ALA A 85 9.84 -6.06 10.16
CA ALA A 85 11.04 -5.30 9.78
C ALA A 85 12.22 -5.49 10.79
N GLY A 86 12.38 -6.69 11.33
CA GLY A 86 13.42 -7.04 12.31
C GLY A 86 13.15 -6.57 13.75
N GLN A 87 12.03 -5.90 14.02
CA GLN A 87 11.61 -5.52 15.37
C GLN A 87 10.64 -6.55 15.93
N LYS A 88 10.89 -7.00 17.16
CA LYS A 88 10.02 -7.92 17.90
C LYS A 88 9.19 -7.17 18.93
N LYS A 89 7.90 -7.48 18.99
CA LYS A 89 6.94 -6.93 19.95
C LYS A 89 6.13 -8.07 20.56
N GLU A 90 6.22 -8.23 21.87
CA GLU A 90 5.35 -9.14 22.61
C GLU A 90 4.03 -8.46 22.92
N VAL A 91 2.92 -9.14 22.64
CA VAL A 91 1.57 -8.63 22.87
C VAL A 91 0.69 -9.71 23.47
N LEU A 92 -0.16 -9.31 24.42
CA LEU A 92 -1.26 -10.13 24.91
C LEU A 92 -2.49 -9.87 24.06
N THR A 93 -3.10 -10.93 23.53
CA THR A 93 -4.33 -10.86 22.71
C THR A 93 -5.27 -12.03 23.02
N SER A 94 -6.58 -11.74 23.08
CA SER A 94 -7.66 -12.73 23.20
C SER A 94 -8.23 -13.13 21.82
N LYS A 95 -7.72 -12.53 20.74
CA LYS A 95 -8.24 -12.75 19.39
C LYS A 95 -7.94 -14.18 18.93
N GLN A 96 -8.86 -14.70 18.13
CA GLN A 96 -8.85 -16.12 17.76
C GLN A 96 -7.98 -16.40 16.53
N THR A 97 -7.73 -15.40 15.69
CA THR A 97 -6.94 -15.53 14.47
C THR A 97 -5.80 -14.52 14.44
N VAL A 98 -4.73 -14.85 13.72
CA VAL A 98 -3.61 -13.93 13.45
C VAL A 98 -4.14 -12.62 12.87
N ARG A 99 -5.06 -12.68 11.89
CA ARG A 99 -5.70 -11.51 11.27
C ARG A 99 -6.28 -10.55 12.30
N ASP A 100 -7.11 -11.04 13.20
CA ASP A 100 -7.82 -10.21 14.18
C ASP A 100 -6.84 -9.59 15.18
N ALA A 101 -5.80 -10.33 15.60
CA ALA A 101 -4.76 -9.80 16.47
C ALA A 101 -3.91 -8.73 15.78
N LEU A 102 -3.60 -8.90 14.49
CA LEU A 102 -2.86 -7.90 13.72
C LEU A 102 -3.66 -6.60 13.58
N ILE A 103 -4.96 -6.69 13.30
CA ILE A 103 -5.87 -5.53 13.25
C ILE A 103 -5.87 -4.82 14.62
N GLU A 104 -5.98 -5.56 15.73
CA GLU A 104 -5.93 -5.00 17.08
C GLU A 104 -4.61 -4.25 17.36
N GLN A 105 -3.50 -4.70 16.76
CA GLN A 105 -2.20 -4.05 16.86
C GLN A 105 -1.98 -2.91 15.84
N GLY A 106 -2.97 -2.62 14.99
CA GLY A 106 -2.93 -1.52 14.03
C GLY A 106 -2.31 -1.89 12.67
N TYR A 107 -2.07 -3.17 12.40
CA TYR A 107 -1.63 -3.62 11.08
C TYR A 107 -2.83 -3.82 10.16
N GLN A 108 -2.68 -3.42 8.89
CA GLN A 108 -3.66 -3.67 7.84
C GLN A 108 -3.37 -5.03 7.18
N PRO A 109 -4.27 -6.03 7.23
CA PRO A 109 -4.02 -7.36 6.66
C PRO A 109 -3.74 -7.38 5.15
N GLU A 110 -4.16 -6.36 4.42
CA GLU A 110 -3.90 -6.16 2.99
C GLU A 110 -2.46 -5.71 2.70
N ASP A 111 -1.83 -5.05 3.66
CA ASP A 111 -0.49 -4.46 3.54
C ASP A 111 0.62 -5.41 3.98
N VAL A 112 0.26 -6.53 4.62
CA VAL A 112 1.22 -7.47 5.21
C VAL A 112 0.93 -8.91 4.85
N GLU A 113 1.99 -9.67 4.69
CA GLU A 113 1.95 -11.14 4.66
C GLU A 113 2.43 -11.66 6.01
N ALA A 114 1.64 -12.57 6.61
CA ALA A 114 1.92 -13.15 7.92
C ALA A 114 2.35 -14.62 7.82
N ALA A 115 3.33 -15.00 8.63
CA ALA A 115 3.74 -16.38 8.88
C ALA A 115 3.72 -16.63 10.40
N PRO A 116 2.83 -17.49 10.93
CA PRO A 116 1.84 -18.28 10.18
C PRO A 116 0.73 -17.41 9.56
N GLY A 117 -0.01 -17.99 8.59
CA GLY A 117 -0.97 -17.24 7.77
C GLY A 117 -2.09 -16.57 8.57
N LEU A 118 -2.73 -15.56 7.97
CA LEU A 118 -3.71 -14.68 8.62
C LEU A 118 -4.89 -15.42 9.30
N ASP A 119 -5.34 -16.55 8.74
CA ASP A 119 -6.46 -17.31 9.29
C ASP A 119 -6.03 -18.37 10.33
N THR A 120 -4.75 -18.41 10.67
CA THR A 120 -4.20 -19.35 11.67
C THR A 120 -4.75 -19.01 13.04
N LYS A 121 -5.16 -20.05 13.79
CA LYS A 121 -5.64 -19.90 15.16
C LYS A 121 -4.50 -19.55 16.11
N ILE A 122 -4.70 -18.50 16.90
CA ILE A 122 -3.73 -18.07 17.92
C ILE A 122 -3.63 -19.09 19.06
N HIS A 123 -2.42 -19.28 19.55
CA HIS A 123 -2.12 -20.02 20.77
C HIS A 123 -0.97 -19.34 21.52
N ALA A 124 -0.77 -19.70 22.79
CA ALA A 124 0.23 -19.08 23.65
C ALA A 124 1.66 -19.26 23.13
N ASN A 125 2.45 -18.20 23.25
CA ASN A 125 3.83 -18.07 22.80
C ASN A 125 4.01 -18.28 21.29
N MET A 126 2.99 -17.96 20.49
CA MET A 126 3.09 -17.99 19.03
C MET A 126 3.97 -16.85 18.54
N ASP A 127 4.90 -17.17 17.64
CA ASP A 127 5.67 -16.20 16.88
C ASP A 127 4.98 -15.94 15.52
N ILE A 128 4.75 -14.66 15.22
CA ILE A 128 4.11 -14.16 14.00
C ILE A 128 5.11 -13.26 13.30
N SER A 129 5.65 -13.71 12.17
CA SER A 129 6.53 -12.92 11.31
C SER A 129 5.71 -12.21 10.23
N LEU A 130 5.93 -10.91 10.09
CA LEU A 130 5.28 -10.06 9.10
C LEU A 130 6.30 -9.58 8.06
N LYS A 131 5.83 -9.50 6.82
CA LYS A 131 6.53 -8.84 5.70
C LYS A 131 5.54 -7.94 4.96
N ASP A 132 6.05 -6.96 4.24
CA ASP A 132 5.20 -6.17 3.34
C ASP A 132 4.59 -7.08 2.28
N SER A 133 3.29 -6.91 2.02
CA SER A 133 2.60 -7.68 0.99
C SER A 133 3.11 -7.33 -0.40
N ALA A 134 3.02 -8.27 -1.32
CA ALA A 134 3.34 -8.01 -2.73
C ALA A 134 2.57 -6.79 -3.29
N ALA A 135 1.31 -6.61 -2.88
CA ALA A 135 0.48 -5.48 -3.29
C ALA A 135 1.05 -4.13 -2.79
N LYS A 136 1.45 -4.07 -1.52
CA LYS A 136 2.08 -2.87 -0.94
C LYS A 136 3.40 -2.53 -1.61
N LEU A 137 4.24 -3.54 -1.87
CA LEU A 137 5.51 -3.35 -2.57
C LEU A 137 5.29 -2.81 -4.00
N GLN A 138 4.28 -3.30 -4.71
CA GLN A 138 3.92 -2.79 -6.05
C GLN A 138 3.39 -1.36 -6.00
N ALA A 139 2.55 -1.02 -5.02
CA ALA A 139 2.05 0.35 -4.84
C ALA A 139 3.21 1.34 -4.60
N MET A 140 4.12 0.99 -3.68
CA MET A 140 5.31 1.80 -3.40
C MET A 140 6.23 1.96 -4.62
N GLN A 141 6.37 0.92 -5.45
CA GLN A 141 7.15 1.00 -6.70
C GLN A 141 6.51 1.98 -7.68
N ARG A 142 5.19 1.90 -7.89
CA ARG A 142 4.47 2.82 -8.78
C ARG A 142 4.56 4.26 -8.31
N GLU A 143 4.35 4.52 -7.02
CA GLU A 143 4.49 5.86 -6.46
C GLU A 143 5.90 6.42 -6.67
N ARG A 144 6.94 5.57 -6.52
CA ARG A 144 8.33 5.97 -6.80
C ARG A 144 8.55 6.28 -8.27
N GLU A 145 8.02 5.48 -9.17
CA GLU A 145 8.12 5.71 -10.63
C GLU A 145 7.39 7.00 -11.02
N GLU A 146 6.19 7.25 -10.49
CA GLU A 146 5.43 8.48 -10.72
C GLU A 146 6.13 9.73 -10.14
N ALA A 147 6.76 9.59 -8.97
CA ALA A 147 7.55 10.66 -8.38
C ALA A 147 8.85 10.92 -9.17
N GLN A 148 9.46 9.88 -9.74
CA GLN A 148 10.63 10.02 -10.60
C GLN A 148 10.28 10.59 -11.96
N ALA A 149 9.07 10.36 -12.48
CA ALA A 149 8.57 10.90 -13.76
C ALA A 149 8.22 12.40 -13.73
N GLN A 150 8.85 13.18 -12.85
CA GLN A 150 8.68 14.62 -12.77
C GLN A 150 10.02 15.34 -12.81
N VAL A 151 10.07 16.46 -13.51
CA VAL A 151 11.24 17.33 -13.60
C VAL A 151 10.85 18.76 -13.24
N GLU A 152 11.69 19.44 -12.47
CA GLU A 152 11.49 20.86 -12.16
C GLU A 152 11.85 21.71 -13.38
N THR A 153 10.89 22.49 -13.84
CA THR A 153 11.01 23.43 -14.96
C THR A 153 10.78 24.85 -14.48
N SER A 154 10.99 25.85 -15.35
CA SER A 154 10.63 27.24 -15.07
C SER A 154 9.14 27.46 -14.77
N ARG A 155 8.27 26.51 -15.15
CA ARG A 155 6.82 26.54 -14.88
C ARG A 155 6.40 25.69 -13.67
N GLY A 156 7.36 25.13 -12.94
CA GLY A 156 7.13 24.21 -11.81
C GLY A 156 7.41 22.75 -12.19
N LEU A 157 6.95 21.82 -11.36
CA LEU A 157 7.09 20.38 -11.61
C LEU A 157 6.24 19.98 -12.82
N SER A 158 6.90 19.45 -13.85
CA SER A 158 6.26 18.91 -15.05
C SER A 158 6.47 17.40 -15.12
N ARG A 159 5.43 16.67 -15.51
CA ARG A 159 5.54 15.23 -15.81
C ARG A 159 6.26 15.01 -17.13
N TYR A 160 6.98 13.91 -17.21
CA TYR A 160 7.63 13.46 -18.43
C TYR A 160 7.33 11.98 -18.71
N SER A 161 7.31 11.60 -19.98
CA SER A 161 7.04 10.24 -20.44
C SER A 161 8.29 9.50 -20.92
N ALA A 162 9.37 10.23 -21.26
CA ALA A 162 10.66 9.65 -21.64
C ALA A 162 11.84 10.56 -21.26
N VAL A 163 13.03 9.97 -21.14
CA VAL A 163 14.29 10.69 -20.93
C VAL A 163 15.35 10.12 -21.86
N TYR A 164 16.02 10.99 -22.58
CA TYR A 164 17.13 10.65 -23.47
C TYR A 164 18.42 11.32 -23.01
N THR A 165 19.57 10.70 -23.30
CA THR A 165 20.87 11.38 -23.30
C THR A 165 21.27 11.52 -24.76
N MET A 166 21.41 12.77 -25.22
CA MET A 166 21.63 13.07 -26.64
C MET A 166 22.87 13.95 -26.83
N GLU A 167 23.62 13.73 -27.91
CA GLU A 167 24.70 14.64 -28.33
C GLU A 167 24.05 15.91 -28.88
N ALA A 168 24.19 17.02 -28.16
CA ALA A 168 23.65 18.31 -28.53
C ALA A 168 24.67 19.19 -29.26
N THR A 169 24.18 19.87 -30.30
CA THR A 169 24.83 21.03 -30.91
C THR A 169 23.89 22.25 -30.84
N ALA A 170 24.34 23.39 -31.37
CA ALA A 170 23.52 24.58 -31.50
C ALA A 170 23.60 25.15 -32.92
N TYR A 171 22.48 25.70 -33.39
CA TYR A 171 22.34 26.35 -34.69
C TYR A 171 21.60 27.69 -34.57
N LEU A 172 21.71 28.54 -35.60
CA LEU A 172 21.01 29.81 -35.69
C LEU A 172 19.79 29.71 -36.62
N PRO A 173 18.75 30.55 -36.44
CA PRO A 173 17.56 30.53 -37.28
C PRO A 173 17.82 30.59 -38.78
N TRP A 174 18.86 31.32 -39.19
CA TRP A 174 19.22 31.54 -40.59
C TRP A 174 20.27 30.56 -41.12
N ASP A 175 20.70 29.57 -40.32
CA ASP A 175 21.62 28.54 -40.79
C ASP A 175 20.95 27.64 -41.85
N GLY A 176 21.77 27.07 -42.75
CA GLY A 176 21.28 26.24 -43.84
C GLY A 176 20.61 27.02 -44.97
N GLY A 177 19.32 26.80 -45.19
CA GLY A 177 18.56 27.37 -46.32
C GLY A 177 18.23 28.85 -46.21
N GLY A 178 18.51 29.48 -45.06
CA GLY A 178 18.35 30.93 -44.83
C GLY A 178 16.91 31.44 -44.73
N SER A 179 15.90 30.57 -44.74
CA SER A 179 14.49 30.95 -44.68
C SER A 179 14.00 31.26 -43.26
N GLY A 180 14.69 30.79 -42.22
CA GLY A 180 14.21 30.91 -40.84
C GLY A 180 13.01 30.02 -40.50
N ILE A 181 12.68 29.05 -41.35
CA ILE A 181 11.50 28.21 -41.20
C ILE A 181 11.92 26.75 -41.02
N THR A 182 11.42 26.14 -39.96
CA THR A 182 11.71 24.76 -39.53
C THR A 182 10.92 23.74 -40.34
N ALA A 183 11.27 22.45 -40.25
CA ALA A 183 10.54 21.35 -40.89
C ALA A 183 9.04 21.29 -40.55
N SER A 184 8.64 21.72 -39.34
CA SER A 184 7.24 21.82 -38.93
C SER A 184 6.50 23.04 -39.50
N GLY A 185 7.22 24.01 -40.08
CA GLY A 185 6.69 25.29 -40.53
C GLY A 185 6.71 26.40 -39.46
N LEU A 186 7.18 26.13 -38.24
CA LEU A 186 7.39 27.16 -37.21
C LEU A 186 8.64 28.01 -37.52
N PRO A 187 8.67 29.29 -37.13
CA PRO A 187 9.90 30.08 -37.17
C PRO A 187 10.97 29.46 -36.26
N ALA A 188 12.19 29.34 -36.76
CA ALA A 188 13.33 28.95 -35.94
C ALA A 188 13.65 30.09 -34.97
N GLN A 189 13.68 29.79 -33.67
CA GLN A 189 13.97 30.72 -32.59
C GLN A 189 14.33 29.93 -31.32
N TYR A 190 14.80 30.62 -30.28
CA TYR A 190 15.02 30.00 -28.98
C TYR A 190 13.79 29.24 -28.48
N GLY A 191 14.01 28.03 -27.96
CA GLY A 191 12.94 27.10 -27.59
C GLY A 191 12.42 26.22 -28.74
N VAL A 192 13.01 26.33 -29.94
CA VAL A 192 12.85 25.34 -31.01
C VAL A 192 14.10 24.47 -31.09
N VAL A 193 13.92 23.18 -31.37
CA VAL A 193 15.03 22.24 -31.56
C VAL A 193 14.83 21.37 -32.80
N ALA A 194 15.94 20.98 -33.41
CA ALA A 194 15.97 19.96 -34.44
C ALA A 194 16.22 18.57 -33.83
N VAL A 195 15.48 17.56 -34.28
CA VAL A 195 15.56 16.19 -33.78
C VAL A 195 15.50 15.17 -34.92
N ASP A 196 15.88 13.93 -34.63
CA ASP A 196 15.49 12.78 -35.44
C ASP A 196 14.03 12.39 -35.11
N THR A 197 13.14 12.41 -36.11
CA THR A 197 11.71 12.11 -35.93
C THR A 197 11.42 10.65 -35.65
N ASP A 198 12.34 9.74 -35.94
CA ASP A 198 12.22 8.33 -35.58
C ASP A 198 12.46 8.12 -34.07
N VAL A 199 13.13 9.07 -33.40
CA VAL A 199 13.39 9.06 -31.95
C VAL A 199 12.42 9.99 -31.20
N ILE A 200 12.27 11.24 -31.66
CA ILE A 200 11.39 12.26 -31.06
C ILE A 200 10.50 12.85 -32.18
N PRO A 201 9.19 12.56 -32.20
CA PRO A 201 8.28 13.13 -33.18
C PRO A 201 8.22 14.68 -33.12
N LEU A 202 7.96 15.32 -34.26
CA LEU A 202 7.71 16.76 -34.29
C LEU A 202 6.44 17.14 -33.50
N GLY A 203 6.44 18.32 -32.90
CA GLY A 203 5.41 18.82 -31.99
C GLY A 203 5.61 18.40 -30.53
N THR A 204 6.52 17.47 -30.26
CA THR A 204 6.83 17.02 -28.89
C THR A 204 7.38 18.16 -28.04
N ARG A 205 6.84 18.32 -26.84
CA ARG A 205 7.36 19.26 -25.83
C ARG A 205 8.53 18.62 -25.09
N LEU A 206 9.59 19.39 -24.90
CA LEU A 206 10.83 18.94 -24.30
C LEU A 206 11.23 19.86 -23.15
N TYR A 207 12.01 19.33 -22.22
CA TYR A 207 12.79 20.12 -21.27
C TYR A 207 14.23 19.66 -21.28
N ILE A 208 15.14 20.61 -21.41
CA ILE A 208 16.58 20.37 -21.52
C ILE A 208 17.26 21.24 -20.45
N PRO A 209 17.78 20.65 -19.35
CA PRO A 209 18.41 21.42 -18.29
C PRO A 209 19.53 22.31 -18.83
N GLY A 210 19.50 23.59 -18.46
CA GLY A 210 20.46 24.60 -18.95
C GLY A 210 20.06 25.30 -20.25
N TYR A 211 19.06 24.79 -20.99
CA TYR A 211 18.45 25.45 -22.14
C TYR A 211 17.00 25.86 -21.84
N GLY A 212 16.21 24.96 -21.26
CA GLY A 212 14.84 25.22 -20.85
C GLY A 212 13.82 24.38 -21.62
N GLU A 213 12.59 24.87 -21.66
CA GLU A 213 11.52 24.20 -22.40
C GLU A 213 11.64 24.45 -23.90
N ALA A 214 11.38 23.40 -24.67
CA ALA A 214 11.51 23.44 -26.12
C ALA A 214 10.42 22.66 -26.84
N ILE A 215 10.30 22.89 -28.14
CA ILE A 215 9.44 22.12 -29.05
C ILE A 215 10.33 21.50 -30.12
N ALA A 216 10.21 20.18 -30.30
CA ALA A 216 10.76 19.48 -31.45
C ALA A 216 10.03 19.94 -32.71
N ALA A 217 10.62 20.85 -33.47
CA ALA A 217 9.93 21.49 -34.59
C ALA A 217 10.74 21.44 -35.89
N ASP A 218 11.99 21.02 -35.84
CA ASP A 218 12.89 21.03 -36.97
C ASP A 218 13.57 19.67 -37.18
N THR A 219 14.19 19.50 -38.33
CA THR A 219 15.02 18.32 -38.64
C THR A 219 16.28 18.77 -39.39
N GLY A 220 17.31 17.93 -39.38
CA GLY A 220 18.55 18.22 -40.10
C GLY A 220 19.20 16.94 -40.60
N GLY A 221 19.83 16.97 -41.77
CA GLY A 221 20.45 15.77 -42.36
C GLY A 221 21.56 15.15 -41.50
N ALA A 222 22.15 15.92 -40.58
CA ALA A 222 23.16 15.44 -39.63
C ALA A 222 22.61 15.11 -38.22
N ILE A 223 21.31 15.39 -38.00
CA ILE A 223 20.59 15.18 -36.73
C ILE A 223 19.84 13.86 -36.85
N VAL A 224 20.56 12.76 -36.59
CA VAL A 224 20.10 11.38 -36.75
C VAL A 224 20.46 10.60 -35.47
N GLY A 225 19.55 9.75 -35.00
CA GLY A 225 19.65 9.00 -33.75
C GLY A 225 19.55 9.90 -32.53
N ASP A 226 20.40 9.64 -31.53
CA ASP A 226 20.46 10.39 -30.27
C ASP A 226 21.19 11.73 -30.43
N ARG A 227 20.77 12.53 -31.42
CA ARG A 227 21.28 13.88 -31.69
C ARG A 227 20.17 14.92 -31.63
N ILE A 228 20.52 16.09 -31.11
CA ILE A 228 19.62 17.22 -31.00
C ILE A 228 20.36 18.52 -31.33
N ASP A 229 19.70 19.45 -32.03
CA ASP A 229 20.28 20.76 -32.35
C ASP A 229 19.44 21.86 -31.71
N LEU A 230 20.06 22.69 -30.88
CA LEU A 230 19.38 23.73 -30.11
C LEU A 230 19.42 25.07 -30.85
N CYS A 231 18.26 25.65 -31.14
CA CYS A 231 18.21 26.94 -31.80
C CYS A 231 18.61 28.07 -30.85
N MET A 232 19.64 28.83 -31.20
CA MET A 232 20.15 29.96 -30.42
C MET A 232 19.86 31.28 -31.12
N GLU A 233 19.72 32.37 -30.36
CA GLU A 233 19.42 33.68 -30.95
C GLU A 233 20.63 34.32 -31.65
N ASP A 234 21.85 34.01 -31.20
CA ASP A 234 23.08 34.59 -31.74
C ASP A 234 24.26 33.61 -31.79
N TYR A 235 25.20 33.93 -32.68
CA TYR A 235 26.36 33.10 -32.98
C TYR A 235 27.29 32.88 -31.77
N GLY A 236 27.42 33.89 -30.90
CA GLY A 236 28.24 33.79 -29.69
C GLY A 236 27.69 32.72 -28.76
N ALA A 237 26.39 32.76 -28.50
CA ALA A 237 25.71 31.75 -27.68
C ALA A 237 25.85 30.33 -28.26
N ALA A 238 25.74 30.17 -29.58
CA ALA A 238 25.94 28.88 -30.22
C ALA A 238 27.38 28.36 -30.06
N MET A 239 28.39 29.23 -30.22
CA MET A 239 29.79 28.86 -30.05
C MET A 239 30.13 28.52 -28.59
N ASP A 240 29.61 29.30 -27.65
CA ASP A 240 29.78 29.06 -26.20
C ASP A 240 29.08 27.77 -25.74
N PHE A 241 27.95 27.43 -26.37
CA PHE A 241 27.29 26.14 -26.15
C PHE A 241 28.16 24.98 -26.67
N GLY A 242 28.69 25.08 -27.89
CA GLY A 242 29.53 24.04 -28.48
C GLY A 242 28.82 22.70 -28.61
N ARG A 243 29.57 21.60 -28.59
CA ARG A 243 29.03 20.23 -28.66
C ARG A 243 29.16 19.54 -27.31
N ARG A 244 28.08 18.97 -26.79
CA ARG A 244 28.06 18.31 -25.48
C ARG A 244 26.89 17.34 -25.36
N ASP A 245 27.01 16.34 -24.50
CA ASP A 245 25.86 15.50 -24.15
C ASP A 245 24.90 16.27 -23.23
N VAL A 246 23.60 16.15 -23.48
CA VAL A 246 22.54 16.72 -22.65
C VAL A 246 21.49 15.68 -22.33
N THR A 247 20.83 15.86 -21.18
CA THR A 247 19.63 15.11 -20.82
C THR A 247 18.40 15.81 -21.40
N VAL A 248 17.55 15.08 -22.10
CA VAL A 248 16.32 15.58 -22.73
C VAL A 248 15.12 14.86 -22.12
N TYR A 249 14.24 15.62 -21.49
CA TYR A 249 12.97 15.12 -20.94
C TYR A 249 11.85 15.34 -21.95
N VAL A 250 11.09 14.30 -22.29
CA VAL A 250 9.87 14.40 -23.11
C VAL A 250 8.70 14.69 -22.19
N LEU A 251 8.17 15.91 -22.27
CA LEU A 251 7.09 16.36 -21.39
C LEU A 251 5.72 15.91 -21.90
N ASP A 252 4.80 15.70 -20.96
CA ASP A 252 3.37 15.45 -21.24
C ASP A 252 2.61 16.72 -21.69
#